data_AF-A0A9E6BRV1-F1
#
_entry.id   AF-A0A9E6BRV1-F1
#
_cell.length_a   1.000
_cell.length_b   1.000
_cell.length_c   1.000
_cell.angle_alpha   90.00
_cell.angle_beta   90.00
_cell.angle_gamma   90.00
#
_symmetry.space_group_name_H-M   'P 1'
#
loop_
_entity.id
_entity.type
_entity.pdbx_description
1 polymer ?
#
loop_
_entity_poly.entity_id
_entity_poly.type
_entity_poly.pdbx_seq_one_letter_code
_entity_poly.pdbx_strand_id
1 'polypeptide(L)'
;LREQVEGREPSGDFAKLRDVLIHRLAADHRLQIRRANVVDLLRQATDRCHDQLQQALPKLQRLEQALEEQSDRLLARMAERLRDELLQSRRLWERRLLAGVAERWGGSPFAFLLRFYNGLGAWVASLTLLRARTSAQVALIGAYQGARWLTSRRKEKEAESHLQRLASLGLDDAILRESQLVVSGYVREAEMDPDLAESATLDALRDQAARVEDDFLDDATTRIDTLIDQLAGQSTGRVTRTVYESLFLLYVGFVLFRIGENFFYGSFIKPMLGKPADPLLSVDFYIPALLFFVLWSAGLVLLLTRRLRRGLEARIATLAGELAQNRLAHGLFPDLERACEQARRHCERLEDLRAQVAQMWTRLAEIPQLGASGR
;
A
#
# COMPACT_ATOMS: atom_id res chain seq x y z
N LEU A 1 -2.10 -42.94 80.03
CA LEU A 1 -0.67 -42.83 80.40
C LEU A 1 -0.12 -44.10 81.06
N ARG A 2 -0.86 -44.82 81.93
CA ARG A 2 -0.40 -46.13 82.44
C ARG A 2 -0.33 -47.24 81.37
N GLU A 3 -1.27 -47.27 80.43
CA GLU A 3 -1.32 -48.31 79.38
C GLU A 3 -0.16 -48.24 78.36
N GLN A 4 0.41 -47.05 78.12
CA GLN A 4 1.51 -46.84 77.17
C GLN A 4 2.88 -47.28 77.71
N VAL A 5 3.03 -47.31 79.04
CA VAL A 5 4.27 -47.72 79.72
C VAL A 5 4.37 -49.25 79.81
N GLU A 6 3.24 -49.96 79.66
CA GLU A 6 3.16 -51.43 79.74
C GLU A 6 3.22 -52.14 78.38
N GLY A 7 3.45 -51.40 77.28
CA GLY A 7 3.55 -51.98 75.93
C GLY A 7 2.25 -52.61 75.40
N ARG A 8 1.10 -52.32 76.02
CA ARG A 8 -0.21 -52.76 75.55
C ARG A 8 -0.81 -51.74 74.59
N GLU A 9 -1.55 -52.23 73.59
CA GLU A 9 -2.24 -51.34 72.67
C GLU A 9 -3.25 -50.46 73.42
N PRO A 10 -3.29 -49.14 73.14
CA PRO A 10 -4.22 -48.23 73.79
C PRO A 10 -5.66 -48.68 73.50
N SER A 11 -6.48 -48.83 74.53
CA SER A 11 -7.87 -49.29 74.39
C SER A 11 -8.88 -48.12 74.56
N GLY A 12 -10.08 -48.24 73.98
CA GLY A 12 -11.15 -47.25 74.10
C GLY A 12 -11.10 -46.11 73.06
N ASP A 13 -11.54 -44.91 73.43
CA ASP A 13 -11.69 -43.76 72.51
C ASP A 13 -10.35 -43.27 71.93
N PHE A 14 -9.23 -43.51 72.63
CA PHE A 14 -7.88 -43.22 72.12
C PHE A 14 -7.46 -44.16 70.99
N ALA A 15 -7.92 -45.43 71.03
CA ALA A 15 -7.72 -46.39 69.95
C ALA A 15 -8.47 -45.97 68.69
N LYS A 16 -9.72 -45.52 68.85
CA LYS A 16 -10.54 -44.98 67.75
C LYS A 16 -9.94 -43.70 67.16
N LEU A 17 -9.41 -42.80 67.98
CA LEU A 17 -8.70 -41.60 67.52
C LEU A 17 -7.43 -41.96 66.74
N ARG A 18 -6.66 -42.93 67.22
CA ARG A 18 -5.47 -43.46 66.52
C ARG A 18 -5.84 -44.10 65.18
N ASP A 19 -6.88 -44.93 65.13
CA ASP A 19 -7.34 -45.56 63.89
C ASP A 19 -7.89 -44.53 62.90
N VAL A 20 -8.68 -43.57 63.35
CA VAL A 20 -9.18 -42.47 62.49
C VAL A 20 -8.03 -41.62 61.97
N LEU A 21 -7.02 -41.32 62.80
CA LEU A 21 -5.83 -40.59 62.36
C LEU A 21 -5.01 -41.41 61.36
N ILE A 22 -4.77 -42.69 61.59
CA ILE A 22 -4.01 -43.55 60.68
C ILE A 22 -4.74 -43.73 59.36
N HIS A 23 -6.05 -43.98 59.37
CA HIS A 23 -6.83 -44.11 58.14
C HIS A 23 -6.98 -42.80 57.39
N ARG A 24 -7.17 -41.66 58.07
CA ARG A 24 -7.21 -40.34 57.42
C ARG A 24 -5.84 -39.94 56.85
N LEU A 25 -4.76 -40.13 57.62
CA LEU A 25 -3.40 -39.87 57.14
C LEU A 25 -3.04 -40.77 55.96
N ALA A 26 -3.41 -42.06 55.99
CA ALA A 26 -3.18 -42.97 54.88
C ALA A 26 -4.01 -42.61 53.64
N ALA A 27 -5.26 -42.17 53.81
CA ALA A 27 -6.11 -41.70 52.71
C ALA A 27 -5.57 -40.41 52.08
N ASP A 28 -5.14 -39.45 52.90
CA ASP A 28 -4.54 -38.19 52.45
C ASP A 28 -3.18 -38.42 51.78
N HIS A 29 -2.33 -39.30 52.32
CA HIS A 29 -1.07 -39.69 51.67
C HIS A 29 -1.32 -40.32 50.31
N ARG A 30 -2.29 -41.24 50.19
CA ARG A 30 -2.64 -41.86 48.91
C ARG A 30 -3.16 -40.84 47.90
N LEU A 31 -3.93 -39.85 48.36
CA LEU A 31 -4.40 -38.75 47.52
C LEU A 31 -3.25 -37.85 47.05
N GLN A 32 -2.30 -37.52 47.94
CA GLN A 32 -1.09 -36.77 47.60
C GLN A 32 -0.21 -37.52 46.60
N ILE A 33 0.06 -38.81 46.82
CA ILE A 33 0.85 -39.65 45.91
C ILE A 33 0.17 -39.72 44.52
N ARG A 34 -1.16 -39.88 44.46
CA ARG A 34 -1.88 -39.87 43.17
C ARG A 34 -1.77 -38.52 42.46
N ARG A 35 -1.91 -37.41 43.17
CA ARG A 35 -1.75 -36.05 42.60
C ARG A 35 -0.33 -35.82 42.08
N ALA A 36 0.68 -36.21 42.84
CA ALA A 36 2.07 -36.12 42.43
C ALA A 36 2.34 -36.95 41.17
N ASN A 37 1.85 -38.20 41.12
CA ASN A 37 2.00 -39.05 39.94
C ASN A 37 1.30 -38.49 38.70
N VAL A 38 0.10 -37.89 38.85
CA VAL A 38 -0.60 -37.26 37.72
C VAL A 38 0.16 -36.04 37.21
N VAL A 39 0.67 -35.18 38.11
CA VAL A 39 1.45 -34.01 37.70
C VAL A 39 2.78 -34.42 37.06
N ASP A 40 3.42 -35.49 37.54
CA ASP A 40 4.64 -36.02 36.93
C ASP A 40 4.38 -36.61 35.53
N LEU A 41 3.27 -37.33 35.34
CA LEU A 41 2.83 -37.79 34.02
C LEU A 41 2.54 -36.63 33.07
N LEU A 42 1.86 -35.58 33.54
CA LEU A 42 1.59 -34.38 32.76
C LEU A 42 2.89 -33.70 32.36
N ARG A 43 3.84 -33.56 33.29
CA ARG A 43 5.16 -32.99 33.03
C ARG A 43 5.91 -33.79 31.96
N GLN A 44 6.02 -35.10 32.13
CA GLN A 44 6.70 -35.97 31.17
C GLN A 44 6.05 -35.93 29.78
N ALA A 45 4.71 -35.89 29.72
CA ALA A 45 3.99 -35.73 28.46
C ALA A 45 4.27 -34.36 27.80
N THR A 46 4.20 -33.27 28.56
CA THR A 46 4.47 -31.92 28.04
C THR A 46 5.93 -31.73 27.62
N ASP A 47 6.89 -32.28 28.37
CA ASP A 47 8.32 -32.23 28.04
C ASP A 47 8.58 -33.02 26.75
N ARG A 48 8.00 -34.22 26.60
CA ARG A 48 8.13 -35.02 25.36
C ARG A 48 7.52 -34.33 24.15
N CYS A 49 6.34 -33.72 24.29
CA CYS A 49 5.73 -32.93 23.21
C CYS A 49 6.59 -31.71 22.86
N HIS A 50 7.19 -31.06 23.87
CA HIS A 50 8.05 -29.90 23.66
C HIS A 50 9.31 -30.28 22.89
N ASP A 51 9.97 -31.37 23.26
CA ASP A 51 11.17 -31.85 22.57
C ASP A 51 10.89 -32.17 21.08
N GLN A 52 9.73 -32.79 20.79
CA GLN A 52 9.31 -33.07 19.43
C GLN A 52 9.02 -31.79 18.63
N LEU A 53 8.30 -30.83 19.22
CA LEU A 53 8.03 -29.55 18.55
C LEU A 53 9.29 -28.72 18.36
N GLN A 54 10.23 -28.75 19.31
CA GLN A 54 11.48 -27.99 19.21
C GLN A 54 12.36 -28.48 18.06
N GLN A 55 12.29 -29.78 17.73
CA GLN A 55 12.95 -30.35 16.54
C GLN A 55 12.28 -29.91 15.23
N ALA A 56 10.96 -29.72 15.23
CA ALA A 56 10.19 -29.29 14.05
C ALA A 56 10.19 -27.76 13.83
N LEU A 57 10.32 -26.98 14.91
CA LEU A 57 10.31 -25.51 14.90
C LEU A 57 11.25 -24.87 13.87
N PRO A 58 12.54 -25.26 13.73
CA PRO A 58 13.42 -24.63 12.74
C PRO A 58 12.96 -24.89 11.31
N LYS A 59 12.29 -26.02 11.03
CA LYS A 59 11.73 -26.32 9.70
C LYS A 59 10.53 -25.43 9.41
N LEU A 60 9.66 -25.21 10.40
CA LEU A 60 8.53 -24.28 10.30
C LEU A 60 9.01 -22.84 10.04
N GLN A 61 10.05 -22.39 10.77
CA GLN A 61 10.64 -21.06 10.57
C GLN A 61 11.22 -20.88 9.15
N ARG A 62 11.83 -21.92 8.58
CA ARG A 62 12.31 -21.89 7.18
C ARG A 62 11.15 -21.76 6.19
N LEU A 63 10.05 -22.46 6.44
CA LEU A 63 8.84 -22.34 5.60
C LEU A 63 8.24 -20.93 5.68
N GLU A 64 8.09 -20.38 6.90
CA GLU A 64 7.62 -19.00 7.09
C GLU A 64 8.52 -18.00 6.36
N GLN A 65 9.84 -18.13 6.52
CA GLN A 65 10.79 -17.27 5.83
C GLN A 65 10.70 -17.43 4.30
N ALA A 66 10.54 -18.65 3.79
CA ALA A 66 10.38 -18.89 2.36
C ALA A 66 9.09 -18.24 1.82
N LEU A 67 7.99 -18.27 2.58
CA LEU A 67 6.74 -17.62 2.20
C LEU A 67 6.89 -16.09 2.16
N GLU A 68 7.53 -15.51 3.17
CA GLU A 68 7.84 -14.07 3.19
C GLU A 68 8.73 -13.67 2.01
N GLU A 69 9.80 -14.42 1.74
CA GLU A 69 10.69 -14.16 0.61
C GLU A 69 9.98 -14.24 -0.75
N GLN A 70 9.06 -15.18 -0.93
CA GLN A 70 8.27 -15.29 -2.16
C GLN A 70 7.30 -14.13 -2.33
N SER A 71 6.62 -13.72 -1.25
CA SER A 71 5.76 -12.54 -1.24
C SER A 71 6.54 -11.27 -1.58
N ASP A 72 7.70 -11.06 -0.95
CA ASP A 72 8.54 -9.89 -1.18
C ASP A 72 9.07 -9.85 -2.63
N ARG A 73 9.47 -11.00 -3.18
CA ARG A 73 9.88 -11.11 -4.60
C ARG A 73 8.74 -10.79 -5.55
N LEU A 74 7.53 -11.25 -5.24
CA LEU A 74 6.33 -10.98 -6.04
C LEU A 74 6.03 -9.47 -6.05
N LEU A 75 5.99 -8.85 -4.87
CA LEU A 75 5.77 -7.41 -4.69
C LEU A 75 6.80 -6.56 -5.41
N ALA A 76 8.09 -6.90 -5.28
CA ALA A 76 9.17 -6.20 -5.96
C ALA A 76 8.99 -6.23 -7.49
N ARG A 77 8.61 -7.38 -8.06
CA ARG A 77 8.36 -7.52 -9.50
C ARG A 77 7.13 -6.74 -9.95
N MET A 78 6.03 -6.81 -9.21
CA MET A 78 4.81 -6.04 -9.51
C MET A 78 5.09 -4.54 -9.46
N ALA A 79 5.85 -4.06 -8.46
CA ALA A 79 6.25 -2.66 -8.34
C ALA A 79 7.17 -2.22 -9.49
N GLU A 80 8.12 -3.05 -9.89
CA GLU A 80 9.00 -2.77 -11.03
C GLU A 80 8.23 -2.72 -12.36
N ARG A 81 7.30 -3.66 -12.58
CA ARG A 81 6.48 -3.68 -13.79
C ARG A 81 5.49 -2.52 -13.83
N LEU A 82 4.87 -2.17 -12.70
CA LEU A 82 4.07 -0.96 -12.56
C LEU A 82 4.90 0.29 -12.87
N ARG A 83 6.13 0.39 -12.34
CA ARG A 83 7.04 1.51 -12.65
C ARG A 83 7.26 1.63 -14.15
N ASP A 84 7.57 0.53 -14.81
CA ASP A 84 7.86 0.52 -16.25
C ASP A 84 6.62 0.88 -17.08
N GLU A 85 5.44 0.38 -16.71
CA GLU A 85 4.15 0.77 -17.33
C GLU A 85 3.81 2.25 -17.10
N LEU A 86 4.09 2.79 -15.91
CA LEU A 86 3.91 4.21 -15.63
C LEU A 86 4.86 5.08 -16.45
N LEU A 87 6.09 4.62 -16.67
CA LEU A 87 7.06 5.29 -17.54
C LEU A 87 6.68 5.21 -19.03
N GLN A 88 6.05 4.12 -19.47
CA GLN A 88 5.53 3.97 -20.84
C GLN A 88 4.27 4.81 -21.07
N SER A 89 3.33 4.82 -20.12
CA SER A 89 2.07 5.59 -20.17
C SER A 89 2.22 7.08 -19.84
N ARG A 90 3.44 7.62 -19.97
CA ARG A 90 3.81 8.95 -19.51
C ARG A 90 2.98 10.11 -20.07
N ARG A 91 2.49 10.01 -21.31
CA ARG A 91 1.65 11.06 -21.93
C ARG A 91 0.31 11.25 -21.20
N LEU A 92 -0.23 10.21 -20.58
CA LEU A 92 -1.49 10.27 -19.85
C LEU A 92 -1.32 11.06 -18.56
N TRP A 93 -0.24 10.80 -17.84
CA TRP A 93 0.10 11.47 -16.58
C TRP A 93 0.49 12.94 -16.79
N GLU A 94 1.22 13.25 -17.88
CA GLU A 94 1.52 14.63 -18.26
C GLU A 94 0.23 15.44 -18.44
N ARG A 95 -0.77 14.87 -19.10
CA ARG A 95 -2.06 15.53 -19.30
C ARG A 95 -2.84 15.71 -18.00
N ARG A 96 -2.90 14.69 -17.13
CA ARG A 96 -3.55 14.77 -15.80
C ARG A 96 -2.88 15.84 -14.93
N LEU A 97 -1.55 15.83 -14.85
CA LEU A 97 -0.80 16.76 -14.04
C LEU A 97 -0.94 18.20 -14.53
N LEU A 98 -0.89 18.43 -15.85
CA LEU A 98 -1.16 19.75 -16.44
C LEU A 98 -2.58 20.25 -16.14
N ALA A 99 -3.57 19.35 -16.16
CA ALA A 99 -4.93 19.69 -15.81
C ALA A 99 -5.04 20.11 -14.34
N GLY A 100 -4.46 19.33 -13.42
CA GLY A 100 -4.43 19.66 -11.98
C GLY A 100 -3.69 20.97 -11.68
N VAL A 101 -2.58 21.24 -12.37
CA VAL A 101 -1.86 22.52 -12.26
C VAL A 101 -2.72 23.68 -12.78
N ALA A 102 -3.37 23.53 -13.93
CA ALA A 102 -4.22 24.57 -14.52
C ALA A 102 -5.49 24.86 -13.69
N GLU A 103 -6.00 23.86 -12.96
CA GLU A 103 -7.10 24.04 -12.02
C GLU A 103 -6.66 24.86 -10.80
N ARG A 104 -5.53 24.49 -10.18
CA ARG A 104 -5.02 25.14 -8.97
C ARG A 104 -4.42 26.53 -9.21
N TRP A 105 -3.92 26.84 -10.42
CA TRP A 105 -3.43 28.19 -10.77
C TRP A 105 -4.58 29.21 -10.96
N GLY A 106 -5.83 28.75 -11.03
CA GLY A 106 -7.00 29.61 -11.09
C GLY A 106 -7.07 30.45 -12.37
N GLY A 107 -7.27 31.76 -12.24
CA GLY A 107 -7.48 32.72 -13.33
C GLY A 107 -6.22 33.44 -13.83
N SER A 108 -5.02 32.88 -13.67
CA SER A 108 -3.81 33.57 -14.15
C SER A 108 -3.71 33.59 -15.69
N PRO A 109 -3.07 34.61 -16.30
CA PRO A 109 -2.92 34.69 -17.76
C PRO A 109 -2.24 33.46 -18.37
N PHE A 110 -1.25 32.92 -17.65
CA PHE A 110 -0.56 31.71 -18.05
C PHE A 110 -1.42 30.44 -17.85
N ALA A 111 -2.27 30.38 -16.81
CA ALA A 111 -3.21 29.27 -16.62
C ALA A 111 -4.26 29.21 -17.74
N PHE A 112 -4.68 30.35 -18.29
CA PHE A 112 -5.56 30.39 -19.45
C PHE A 112 -4.87 29.79 -20.69
N LEU A 113 -3.59 30.07 -20.88
CA LEU A 113 -2.76 29.48 -21.93
C LEU A 113 -2.59 27.96 -21.76
N LEU A 114 -2.38 27.49 -20.52
CA LEU A 114 -2.35 26.06 -20.20
C LEU A 114 -3.69 25.38 -20.48
N ARG A 115 -4.82 26.02 -20.15
CA ARG A 115 -6.17 25.53 -20.48
C ARG A 115 -6.40 25.50 -21.98
N PHE A 116 -5.92 26.50 -22.72
CA PHE A 116 -5.99 26.51 -24.17
C PHE A 116 -5.19 25.33 -24.76
N TYR A 117 -3.97 25.09 -24.28
CA TYR A 117 -3.13 23.96 -24.69
C TYR A 117 -3.79 22.60 -24.38
N ASN A 118 -4.36 22.43 -23.18
CA ASN A 118 -5.08 21.21 -22.80
C ASN A 118 -6.40 21.05 -23.59
N GLY A 119 -7.06 22.16 -23.91
CA GLY A 119 -8.31 22.19 -24.67
C GLY A 119 -8.12 21.87 -26.15
N LEU A 120 -6.97 22.19 -26.75
CA LEU A 120 -6.71 21.98 -28.19
C LEU A 120 -6.92 20.54 -28.65
N GLY A 121 -6.68 19.53 -27.81
CA GLY A 121 -7.00 18.13 -28.12
C GLY A 121 -8.50 17.86 -28.32
N ALA A 122 -9.38 18.60 -27.63
CA ALA A 122 -10.83 18.56 -27.84
C ALA A 122 -11.26 19.36 -29.09
N TRP A 123 -10.50 20.39 -29.48
CA TRP A 123 -10.74 21.16 -30.71
C TRP A 123 -10.33 20.41 -31.97
N VAL A 124 -9.31 19.55 -31.93
CA VAL A 124 -8.97 18.66 -33.05
C VAL A 124 -10.06 17.59 -33.27
N ALA A 125 -10.71 17.14 -32.18
CA ALA A 125 -11.91 16.31 -32.25
C ALA A 125 -13.16 17.07 -32.74
N SER A 126 -13.27 18.38 -32.49
CA SER A 126 -14.37 19.20 -33.02
C SER A 126 -14.14 19.69 -34.47
N LEU A 127 -12.90 19.82 -34.90
CA LEU A 127 -12.54 20.10 -36.30
C LEU A 127 -12.74 18.88 -37.20
N THR A 128 -12.62 17.65 -36.67
CA THR A 128 -13.06 16.43 -37.36
C THR A 128 -14.60 16.32 -37.42
N LEU A 129 -15.32 16.97 -36.50
CA LEU A 129 -16.79 17.10 -36.54
C LEU A 129 -17.29 18.20 -37.48
N LEU A 130 -16.44 19.10 -37.98
CA LEU A 130 -16.81 20.05 -39.03
C LEU A 130 -16.93 19.40 -40.43
N ARG A 131 -16.81 18.07 -40.51
CA ARG A 131 -17.27 17.25 -41.63
C ARG A 131 -18.70 16.68 -41.45
N ALA A 132 -19.41 17.03 -40.37
CA ALA A 132 -20.81 16.66 -40.17
C ALA A 132 -21.74 17.86 -40.49
N ARG A 133 -22.35 17.82 -41.67
CA ARG A 133 -23.44 18.71 -42.08
C ARG A 133 -24.69 18.40 -41.26
N THR A 134 -25.03 19.20 -40.24
CA THR A 134 -26.40 19.70 -39.96
C THR A 134 -26.51 20.43 -38.62
N SER A 135 -27.12 21.62 -38.65
CA SER A 135 -27.26 22.59 -37.55
C SER A 135 -28.31 22.23 -36.48
N ALA A 136 -29.17 21.23 -36.71
CA ALA A 136 -30.16 20.79 -35.73
C ALA A 136 -29.58 19.90 -34.60
N GLN A 137 -28.45 19.23 -34.85
CA GLN A 137 -27.77 18.39 -33.84
C GLN A 137 -26.96 19.22 -32.82
N VAL A 138 -26.65 20.48 -33.12
CA VAL A 138 -25.90 21.38 -32.23
C VAL A 138 -26.75 21.87 -31.06
N ALA A 139 -28.06 22.04 -31.26
CA ALA A 139 -28.98 22.46 -30.20
C ALA A 139 -29.25 21.34 -29.17
N LEU A 140 -29.28 20.07 -29.60
CA LEU A 140 -29.45 18.93 -28.69
C LEU A 140 -28.18 18.64 -27.86
N ILE A 141 -27.01 19.12 -28.32
CA ILE A 141 -25.72 18.98 -27.62
C ILE A 141 -25.51 20.10 -26.59
N GLY A 142 -26.20 21.23 -26.71
CA GLY A 142 -26.20 22.31 -25.70
C GLY A 142 -26.84 21.92 -24.36
N ALA A 143 -27.78 20.98 -24.36
CA ALA A 143 -28.39 20.45 -23.14
C ALA A 143 -27.53 19.35 -22.45
N TYR A 144 -26.52 18.79 -23.13
CA TYR A 144 -25.72 17.67 -22.66
C TYR A 144 -24.50 18.06 -21.81
N GLN A 145 -24.17 19.35 -21.70
CA GLN A 145 -23.01 19.82 -20.92
C GLN A 145 -23.27 19.91 -19.39
N GLY A 146 -24.52 19.93 -18.93
CA GLY A 146 -24.85 19.87 -17.49
C GLY A 146 -24.68 18.48 -16.87
N ALA A 147 -24.83 17.41 -17.66
CA ALA A 147 -24.71 16.03 -17.18
C ALA A 147 -23.26 15.51 -17.12
N ARG A 148 -22.27 16.27 -17.63
CA ARG A 148 -20.85 15.86 -17.63
C ARG A 148 -20.14 15.99 -16.30
N TRP A 149 -20.60 16.87 -15.40
CA TRP A 149 -20.01 16.99 -14.07
C TRP A 149 -20.41 15.84 -13.15
N LEU A 150 -21.61 15.28 -13.32
CA LEU A 150 -22.04 14.11 -12.56
C LEU A 150 -21.51 12.78 -13.15
N THR A 151 -21.14 12.77 -14.44
CA THR A 151 -20.58 11.59 -15.12
C THR A 151 -19.04 11.57 -15.15
N SER A 152 -18.34 12.62 -14.70
CA SER A 152 -16.88 12.58 -14.54
C SER A 152 -16.46 11.54 -13.51
N ARG A 153 -17.22 11.37 -12.41
CA ARG A 153 -16.99 10.31 -11.42
C ARG A 153 -17.21 8.88 -11.94
N ARG A 154 -17.95 8.68 -13.04
CA ARG A 154 -18.13 7.36 -13.68
C ARG A 154 -17.14 7.11 -14.81
N LYS A 155 -16.72 8.16 -15.52
CA LYS A 155 -15.65 8.07 -16.53
C LYS A 155 -14.25 7.99 -15.92
N GLU A 156 -14.07 8.46 -14.69
CA GLU A 156 -12.88 8.20 -13.89
C GLU A 156 -12.74 6.69 -13.65
N LYS A 157 -13.83 6.00 -13.24
CA LYS A 157 -13.90 4.54 -13.17
C LYS A 157 -13.70 3.82 -14.50
N GLU A 158 -14.08 4.42 -15.63
CA GLU A 158 -13.89 3.83 -16.96
C GLU A 158 -12.43 4.01 -17.45
N ALA A 159 -11.77 5.12 -17.12
CA ALA A 159 -10.34 5.31 -17.34
C ALA A 159 -9.47 4.49 -16.38
N GLU A 160 -9.94 4.30 -15.14
CA GLU A 160 -9.41 3.37 -14.13
C GLU A 160 -9.52 1.93 -14.61
N SER A 161 -10.62 1.54 -15.26
CA SER A 161 -10.73 0.23 -15.92
C SER A 161 -9.83 0.08 -17.17
N HIS A 162 -9.43 1.18 -17.82
CA HIS A 162 -8.40 1.14 -18.88
C HIS A 162 -6.98 1.00 -18.31
N LEU A 163 -6.72 1.54 -17.11
CA LEU A 163 -5.48 1.26 -16.36
C LEU A 163 -5.46 -0.17 -15.82
N GLN A 164 -6.54 -0.68 -15.23
CA GLN A 164 -6.67 -2.10 -14.83
C GLN A 164 -6.52 -3.06 -16.02
N ARG A 165 -7.00 -2.70 -17.21
CA ARG A 165 -6.82 -3.53 -18.43
C ARG A 165 -5.44 -3.41 -19.07
N LEU A 166 -4.72 -2.30 -18.89
CA LEU A 166 -3.36 -2.11 -19.40
C LEU A 166 -2.29 -2.60 -18.41
N ALA A 167 -2.61 -2.54 -17.12
CA ALA A 167 -1.80 -3.01 -16.01
C ALA A 167 -2.36 -4.33 -15.45
N SER A 168 -2.84 -5.23 -16.31
CA SER A 168 -2.78 -6.65 -15.96
C SER A 168 -1.29 -6.98 -15.87
N LEU A 169 -0.71 -6.79 -14.69
CA LEU A 169 0.69 -7.03 -14.35
C LEU A 169 1.07 -8.48 -14.63
N GLY A 170 0.07 -9.35 -14.84
CA GLY A 170 0.18 -10.56 -15.63
C GLY A 170 1.30 -11.40 -15.06
N LEU A 171 1.11 -11.79 -13.80
CA LEU A 171 2.04 -12.66 -13.10
C LEU A 171 2.27 -13.90 -13.95
N ASP A 172 3.48 -14.04 -14.48
CA ASP A 172 3.82 -15.13 -15.40
C ASP A 172 3.54 -16.46 -14.72
N ASP A 173 2.84 -17.36 -15.42
CA ASP A 173 2.58 -18.72 -14.96
C ASP A 173 3.86 -19.46 -14.57
N ALA A 174 4.99 -19.09 -15.18
CA ALA A 174 6.31 -19.61 -14.85
C ALA A 174 6.73 -19.27 -13.42
N ILE A 175 6.45 -18.04 -12.96
CA ILE A 175 6.77 -17.56 -11.61
C ILE A 175 5.86 -18.25 -10.60
N LEU A 176 4.57 -18.31 -10.90
CA LEU A 176 3.59 -19.01 -10.06
C LEU A 176 3.95 -20.49 -9.86
N ARG A 177 4.40 -21.16 -10.92
CA ARG A 177 4.92 -22.54 -10.86
C ARG A 177 6.22 -22.65 -10.07
N GLU A 178 7.16 -21.72 -10.26
CA GLU A 178 8.42 -21.67 -9.51
C GLU A 178 8.14 -21.51 -8.01
N SER A 179 7.29 -20.54 -7.63
CA SER A 179 6.89 -20.31 -6.24
C SER A 179 6.17 -21.53 -5.64
N GLN A 180 5.26 -22.16 -6.38
CA GLN A 180 4.61 -23.40 -5.95
C GLN A 180 5.64 -24.52 -5.71
N LEU A 181 6.60 -24.71 -6.62
CA LEU A 181 7.61 -25.75 -6.50
C LEU A 181 8.53 -25.52 -5.29
N VAL A 182 8.99 -24.29 -5.10
CA VAL A 182 9.82 -23.91 -3.94
C VAL A 182 9.05 -24.13 -2.63
N VAL A 183 7.82 -23.62 -2.53
CA VAL A 183 6.99 -23.74 -1.32
C VAL A 183 6.65 -25.21 -1.05
N SER A 184 6.30 -26.01 -2.06
CA SER A 184 6.04 -27.45 -1.88
C SER A 184 7.24 -28.20 -1.29
N GLY A 185 8.47 -27.80 -1.65
CA GLY A 185 9.70 -28.35 -1.08
C GLY A 185 9.82 -28.07 0.42
N TYR A 186 9.54 -26.82 0.84
CA TYR A 186 9.57 -26.42 2.24
C TYR A 186 8.41 -27.01 3.06
N VAL A 187 7.22 -27.15 2.48
CA VAL A 187 6.06 -27.81 3.11
C VAL A 187 6.40 -29.26 3.45
N ARG A 188 7.05 -29.96 2.51
CA ARG A 188 7.50 -31.33 2.71
C ARG A 188 8.62 -31.43 3.74
N GLU A 189 9.55 -30.48 3.77
CA GLU A 189 10.61 -30.42 4.79
C GLU A 189 10.04 -30.19 6.20
N ALA A 190 9.03 -29.34 6.32
CA ALA A 190 8.33 -29.00 7.55
C ALA A 190 7.32 -30.07 8.03
N GLU A 191 7.17 -31.18 7.28
CA GLU A 191 6.20 -32.25 7.59
C GLU A 191 4.76 -31.73 7.72
N MET A 192 4.46 -30.63 7.03
CA MET A 192 3.12 -30.05 6.91
C MET A 192 2.33 -30.81 5.84
N ASP A 193 1.01 -30.72 5.92
CA ASP A 193 0.12 -31.39 4.96
C ASP A 193 0.43 -30.92 3.53
N PRO A 194 0.88 -31.83 2.62
CA PRO A 194 1.22 -31.47 1.25
C PRO A 194 0.00 -30.95 0.49
N ASP A 195 -1.22 -31.32 0.89
CA ASP A 195 -2.44 -30.82 0.29
C ASP A 195 -2.58 -29.31 0.50
N LEU A 196 -1.96 -28.69 1.51
CA LEU A 196 -1.96 -27.23 1.67
C LEU A 196 -1.14 -26.49 0.60
N ALA A 197 -0.18 -27.17 -0.03
CA ALA A 197 0.60 -26.63 -1.16
C ALA A 197 0.07 -27.11 -2.52
N GLU A 198 -0.50 -28.32 -2.58
CA GLU A 198 -0.97 -28.96 -3.81
C GLU A 198 -2.46 -28.67 -4.12
N SER A 199 -3.31 -28.41 -3.12
CA SER A 199 -4.73 -28.03 -3.34
C SER A 199 -4.89 -26.67 -4.03
N ALA A 200 -3.85 -25.84 -4.03
CA ALA A 200 -3.71 -24.74 -4.96
C ALA A 200 -3.42 -25.28 -6.37
N THR A 201 -4.46 -25.78 -7.05
CA THR A 201 -4.42 -25.97 -8.50
C THR A 201 -3.90 -24.68 -9.15
N LEU A 202 -3.17 -24.78 -10.26
CA LEU A 202 -2.62 -23.59 -10.94
C LEU A 202 -3.68 -22.52 -11.20
N ASP A 203 -4.94 -22.93 -11.42
CA ASP A 203 -6.06 -22.01 -11.59
C ASP A 203 -6.47 -21.32 -10.27
N ALA A 204 -6.50 -22.03 -9.14
CA ALA A 204 -6.73 -21.41 -7.84
C ALA A 204 -5.59 -20.44 -7.45
N LEU A 205 -4.35 -20.79 -7.81
CA LEU A 205 -3.19 -19.93 -7.56
C LEU A 205 -3.19 -18.69 -8.45
N ARG A 206 -3.68 -18.80 -9.69
CA ARG A 206 -3.95 -17.66 -10.58
C ARG A 206 -5.06 -16.76 -10.06
N ASP A 207 -6.16 -17.33 -9.58
CA ASP A 207 -7.25 -16.56 -8.98
C ASP A 207 -6.77 -15.80 -7.73
N GLN A 208 -5.94 -16.44 -6.91
CA GLN A 208 -5.34 -15.80 -5.74
C GLN A 208 -4.33 -14.71 -6.15
N ALA A 209 -3.49 -14.98 -7.16
CA ALA A 209 -2.57 -14.01 -7.72
C ALA A 209 -3.30 -12.78 -8.29
N ALA A 210 -4.43 -12.98 -8.97
CA ALA A 210 -5.26 -11.89 -9.50
C ALA A 210 -5.85 -11.02 -8.37
N ARG A 211 -6.26 -11.60 -7.25
CA ARG A 211 -6.74 -10.84 -6.08
C ARG A 211 -5.62 -10.01 -5.44
N VAL A 212 -4.44 -10.60 -5.29
CA VAL A 212 -3.25 -9.92 -4.77
C VAL A 212 -2.84 -8.78 -5.70
N GLU A 213 -2.95 -9.00 -7.01
CA GLU A 213 -2.71 -7.98 -8.04
C GLU A 213 -3.73 -6.84 -7.97
N ASP A 214 -5.03 -7.15 -7.84
CA ASP A 214 -6.09 -6.15 -7.69
C ASP A 214 -5.88 -5.29 -6.42
N ASP A 215 -5.62 -5.92 -5.27
CA ASP A 215 -5.34 -5.23 -4.00
C ASP A 215 -4.09 -4.32 -4.13
N PHE A 216 -3.05 -4.80 -4.82
CA PHE A 216 -1.85 -4.03 -5.10
C PHE A 216 -2.12 -2.83 -6.01
N LEU A 217 -2.87 -3.03 -7.09
CA LEU A 217 -3.23 -1.98 -8.04
C LEU A 217 -4.12 -0.90 -7.42
N ASP A 218 -5.02 -1.27 -6.51
CA ASP A 218 -5.88 -0.34 -5.78
C ASP A 218 -5.07 0.55 -4.81
N ASP A 219 -4.12 -0.03 -4.04
CA ASP A 219 -3.21 0.75 -3.18
C ASP A 219 -2.29 1.64 -4.03
N ALA A 220 -1.73 1.09 -5.11
CA ALA A 220 -0.88 1.83 -6.03
C ALA A 220 -1.61 3.03 -6.67
N THR A 221 -2.84 2.83 -7.15
CA THR A 221 -3.65 3.89 -7.77
C THR A 221 -3.91 5.01 -6.78
N THR A 222 -4.33 4.67 -5.55
CA THR A 222 -4.59 5.63 -4.48
C THR A 222 -3.35 6.46 -4.14
N ARG A 223 -2.17 5.82 -4.07
CA ARG A 223 -0.91 6.51 -3.80
C ARG A 223 -0.44 7.38 -4.98
N ILE A 224 -0.61 6.91 -6.21
CA ILE A 224 -0.29 7.70 -7.41
C ILE A 224 -1.13 8.96 -7.45
N ASP A 225 -2.43 8.87 -7.21
CA ASP A 225 -3.31 10.04 -7.18
C ASP A 225 -2.91 11.02 -6.08
N THR A 226 -2.58 10.51 -4.89
CA THR A 226 -2.05 11.33 -3.79
C THR A 226 -0.74 12.02 -4.17
N LEU A 227 0.18 11.33 -4.86
CA LEU A 227 1.44 11.90 -5.33
C LEU A 227 1.23 12.95 -6.42
N ILE A 228 0.29 12.73 -7.34
CA ILE A 228 -0.10 13.69 -8.36
C ILE A 228 -0.65 14.95 -7.69
N ASP A 229 -1.51 14.80 -6.69
CA ASP A 229 -2.08 15.93 -5.95
C ASP A 229 -1.03 16.70 -5.14
N GLN A 230 -0.08 15.99 -4.52
CA GLN A 230 1.04 16.60 -3.82
C GLN A 230 1.99 17.31 -4.80
N LEU A 231 2.33 16.70 -5.94
CA LEU A 231 3.22 17.28 -6.94
C LEU A 231 2.56 18.47 -7.63
N ALA A 232 1.27 18.38 -7.94
CA ALA A 232 0.47 19.51 -8.39
C ALA A 232 0.55 20.63 -7.36
N GLY A 233 0.33 20.33 -6.08
CA GLY A 233 0.42 21.28 -4.94
C GLY A 233 1.77 21.97 -4.80
N GLN A 234 2.86 21.22 -4.82
CA GLN A 234 4.21 21.77 -4.69
C GLN A 234 4.64 22.56 -5.93
N SER A 235 4.22 22.12 -7.12
CA SER A 235 4.49 22.86 -8.37
C SER A 235 3.63 24.12 -8.53
N THR A 236 2.52 24.24 -7.79
CA THR A 236 1.79 25.50 -7.54
C THR A 236 2.45 26.46 -6.56
N GLY A 237 3.66 26.17 -6.05
CA GLY A 237 4.35 27.07 -5.14
C GLY A 237 4.35 28.52 -5.65
N ARG A 238 4.15 29.48 -4.74
CA ARG A 238 4.09 30.91 -5.11
C ARG A 238 5.27 31.33 -5.99
N VAL A 239 6.46 30.79 -5.72
CA VAL A 239 7.67 31.06 -6.50
C VAL A 239 7.58 30.58 -7.95
N THR A 240 7.19 29.31 -8.18
CA THR A 240 7.07 28.79 -9.55
C THR A 240 6.01 29.56 -10.33
N ARG A 241 4.87 29.83 -9.71
CA ARG A 241 3.84 30.68 -10.30
C ARG A 241 4.39 32.05 -10.68
N THR A 242 5.00 32.78 -9.75
CA THR A 242 5.53 34.13 -10.01
C THR A 242 6.58 34.14 -11.11
N VAL A 243 7.44 33.12 -11.20
CA VAL A 243 8.47 33.03 -12.25
C VAL A 243 7.85 32.84 -13.64
N TYR A 244 6.93 31.89 -13.81
CA TYR A 244 6.31 31.66 -15.12
C TYR A 244 5.33 32.78 -15.50
N GLU A 245 4.62 33.34 -14.52
CA GLU A 245 3.71 34.47 -14.72
C GLU A 245 4.49 35.75 -15.08
N SER A 246 5.64 36.01 -14.43
CA SER A 246 6.51 37.13 -14.78
C SER A 246 7.19 36.95 -16.12
N LEU A 247 7.69 35.75 -16.47
CA LEU A 247 8.27 35.50 -17.80
C LEU A 247 7.25 35.67 -18.93
N PHE A 248 6.00 35.26 -18.68
CA PHE A 248 4.92 35.44 -19.63
C PHE A 248 4.53 36.92 -19.77
N LEU A 249 4.33 37.60 -18.63
CA LEU A 249 4.00 39.03 -18.59
C LEU A 249 5.13 39.92 -19.10
N LEU A 250 6.39 39.51 -18.99
CA LEU A 250 7.54 40.25 -19.52
C LEU A 250 7.41 40.42 -21.03
N TYR A 251 7.06 39.34 -21.74
CA TYR A 251 6.90 39.40 -23.18
C TYR A 251 5.64 40.19 -23.58
N VAL A 252 4.50 39.94 -22.92
CA VAL A 252 3.26 40.70 -23.17
C VAL A 252 3.47 42.19 -22.89
N GLY A 253 4.13 42.52 -21.78
CA GLY A 253 4.49 43.87 -21.38
C GLY A 253 5.45 44.53 -22.36
N PHE A 254 6.44 43.80 -22.88
CA PHE A 254 7.34 44.29 -23.94
C PHE A 254 6.57 44.65 -25.21
N VAL A 255 5.66 43.78 -25.66
CA VAL A 255 4.83 44.03 -26.85
C VAL A 255 3.90 45.23 -26.63
N LEU A 256 3.22 45.30 -25.49
CA LEU A 256 2.33 46.41 -25.14
C LEU A 256 3.09 47.73 -24.97
N PHE A 257 4.27 47.71 -24.35
CA PHE A 257 5.14 48.87 -24.22
C PHE A 257 5.58 49.36 -25.60
N ARG A 258 6.00 48.45 -26.49
CA ARG A 258 6.45 48.83 -27.84
C ARG A 258 5.31 49.38 -28.70
N ILE A 259 4.12 48.78 -28.62
CA ILE A 259 2.91 49.29 -29.28
C ILE A 259 2.56 50.68 -28.71
N GLY A 260 2.57 50.82 -27.38
CA GLY A 260 2.28 52.07 -26.69
C GLY A 260 3.29 53.17 -27.01
N GLU A 261 4.58 52.88 -27.02
CA GLU A 261 5.63 53.81 -27.43
C GLU A 261 5.43 54.27 -28.87
N ASN A 262 5.16 53.35 -29.82
CA ASN A 262 4.92 53.76 -31.20
C ASN A 262 3.63 54.60 -31.35
N PHE A 263 2.57 54.22 -30.65
CA PHE A 263 1.29 54.93 -30.71
C PHE A 263 1.36 56.31 -30.03
N PHE A 264 1.75 56.36 -28.75
CA PHE A 264 1.76 57.60 -27.97
C PHE A 264 2.96 58.49 -28.32
N TYR A 265 4.17 57.95 -28.36
CA TYR A 265 5.37 58.74 -28.65
C TYR A 265 5.52 59.04 -30.14
N GLY A 266 5.35 58.03 -31.00
CA GLY A 266 5.53 58.13 -32.44
C GLY A 266 4.41 58.92 -33.15
N SER A 267 3.15 58.66 -32.79
CA SER A 267 1.98 59.22 -33.51
C SER A 267 1.36 60.45 -32.83
N PHE A 268 1.57 60.68 -31.53
CA PHE A 268 0.92 61.79 -30.81
C PHE A 268 1.93 62.84 -30.31
N ILE A 269 2.98 62.42 -29.59
CA ILE A 269 3.95 63.34 -28.98
C ILE A 269 4.90 63.94 -30.01
N LYS A 270 5.47 63.14 -30.94
CA LYS A 270 6.33 63.65 -32.02
C LYS A 270 5.69 64.75 -32.87
N PRO A 271 4.46 64.59 -33.40
CA PRO A 271 3.80 65.65 -34.15
C PRO A 271 3.42 66.86 -33.27
N MET A 272 3.09 66.65 -31.99
CA MET A 272 2.88 67.75 -31.03
C MET A 272 4.16 68.57 -30.78
N LEU A 273 5.35 67.95 -30.91
CA LEU A 273 6.67 68.58 -30.85
C LEU A 273 7.18 69.07 -32.22
N GLY A 274 6.35 69.06 -33.27
CA GLY A 274 6.70 69.57 -34.60
C GLY A 274 7.60 68.67 -35.45
N LYS A 275 7.78 67.39 -35.06
CA LYS A 275 8.50 66.39 -35.86
C LYS A 275 7.53 65.58 -36.73
N PRO A 276 7.95 65.08 -37.91
CA PRO A 276 7.10 64.21 -38.71
C PRO A 276 6.69 62.97 -37.91
N ALA A 277 5.41 62.62 -37.98
CA ALA A 277 4.87 61.44 -37.33
C ALA A 277 5.48 60.18 -37.96
N ASP A 278 5.92 59.24 -37.13
CA ASP A 278 6.36 57.94 -37.63
C ASP A 278 5.13 57.17 -38.16
N PRO A 279 5.27 56.38 -39.23
CA PRO A 279 4.18 55.54 -39.70
C PRO A 279 3.75 54.56 -38.61
N LEU A 280 2.43 54.44 -38.43
CA LEU A 280 1.82 53.46 -37.52
C LEU A 280 2.38 52.07 -37.83
N LEU A 281 2.64 51.32 -36.75
CA LEU A 281 3.22 49.97 -36.80
C LEU A 281 2.50 49.12 -37.87
N SER A 282 3.23 48.71 -38.90
CA SER A 282 2.64 47.96 -40.02
C SER A 282 2.32 46.52 -39.61
N VAL A 283 1.49 45.84 -40.40
CA VAL A 283 1.17 44.42 -40.26
C VAL A 283 2.44 43.54 -40.16
N ASP A 284 3.55 44.01 -40.74
CA ASP A 284 4.86 43.35 -40.72
C ASP A 284 5.48 43.22 -39.32
N PHE A 285 5.03 44.00 -38.33
CA PHE A 285 5.44 43.82 -36.92
C PHE A 285 4.56 42.80 -36.20
N TYR A 286 3.25 42.82 -36.46
CA TYR A 286 2.29 41.99 -35.73
C TYR A 286 2.44 40.50 -36.08
N ILE A 287 2.79 40.17 -37.32
CA ILE A 287 3.00 38.78 -37.75
C ILE A 287 4.20 38.14 -37.02
N PRO A 288 5.42 38.72 -37.02
CA PRO A 288 6.54 38.22 -36.24
C PRO A 288 6.29 38.24 -34.73
N ALA A 289 5.61 39.26 -34.21
CA ALA A 289 5.26 39.33 -32.79
C ALA A 289 4.32 38.18 -32.38
N LEU A 290 3.30 37.88 -33.19
CA LEU A 290 2.42 36.74 -32.95
C LEU A 290 3.18 35.41 -33.04
N LEU A 291 4.04 35.25 -34.04
CA LEU A 291 4.84 34.04 -34.20
C LEU A 291 5.78 33.82 -33.01
N PHE A 292 6.45 34.88 -32.55
CA PHE A 292 7.32 34.81 -31.38
C PHE A 292 6.51 34.60 -30.10
N PHE A 293 5.32 35.19 -29.96
CA PHE A 293 4.42 34.94 -28.84
C PHE A 293 4.04 33.46 -28.73
N VAL A 294 3.68 32.83 -29.85
CA VAL A 294 3.35 31.40 -29.90
C VAL A 294 4.58 30.56 -29.52
N LEU A 295 5.75 30.89 -30.07
CA LEU A 295 6.99 30.16 -29.81
C LEU A 295 7.44 30.30 -28.34
N TRP A 296 7.33 31.50 -27.77
CA TRP A 296 7.61 31.79 -26.36
C TRP A 296 6.66 31.03 -25.43
N SER A 297 5.36 31.08 -25.73
CA SER A 297 4.33 30.38 -24.96
C SER A 297 4.54 28.86 -25.01
N ALA A 298 4.81 28.30 -26.19
CA ALA A 298 5.13 26.89 -26.35
C ALA A 298 6.41 26.51 -25.59
N GLY A 299 7.46 27.35 -25.66
CA GLY A 299 8.70 27.15 -24.90
C GLY A 299 8.47 27.11 -23.39
N LEU A 300 7.64 28.00 -22.85
CA LEU A 300 7.30 28.02 -21.43
C LEU A 300 6.51 26.79 -21.00
N VAL A 301 5.51 26.37 -21.79
CA VAL A 301 4.76 25.13 -21.54
C VAL A 301 5.68 23.91 -21.58
N LEU A 302 6.62 23.88 -22.52
CA LEU A 302 7.59 22.80 -22.67
C LEU A 302 8.60 22.75 -21.53
N LEU A 303 9.05 23.90 -21.01
CA LEU A 303 9.90 23.97 -19.83
C LEU A 303 9.16 23.53 -18.57
N LEU A 304 7.92 23.97 -18.38
CA LEU A 304 7.10 23.58 -17.24
C LEU A 304 6.83 22.07 -17.25
N THR A 305 6.38 21.53 -18.39
CA THR A 305 6.16 20.08 -18.56
C THR A 305 7.43 19.27 -18.32
N ARG A 306 8.59 19.71 -18.84
CA ARG A 306 9.88 19.04 -18.58
C ARG A 306 10.25 19.04 -17.10
N ARG A 307 10.04 20.15 -16.37
CA ARG A 307 10.31 20.23 -14.93
C ARG A 307 9.40 19.30 -14.15
N LEU A 308 8.10 19.35 -14.45
CA LEU A 308 7.09 18.51 -13.83
C LEU A 308 7.35 17.02 -14.07
N ARG A 309 7.72 16.66 -15.30
CA ARG A 309 8.15 15.32 -15.70
C ARG A 309 9.30 14.80 -14.84
N ARG A 310 10.38 15.57 -14.70
CA ARG A 310 11.55 15.15 -13.90
C ARG A 310 11.16 14.91 -12.43
N GLY A 311 10.26 15.73 -11.89
CA GLY A 311 9.72 15.54 -10.54
C GLY A 311 8.86 14.28 -10.40
N LEU A 312 8.07 13.96 -11.43
CA LEU A 312 7.23 12.77 -11.46
C LEU A 312 8.07 11.49 -11.58
N GLU A 313 9.06 11.45 -12.48
CA GLU A 313 9.95 10.29 -12.65
C GLU A 313 10.67 9.93 -11.35
N ALA A 314 11.21 10.94 -10.64
CA ALA A 314 11.87 10.71 -9.35
C ALA A 314 10.89 10.17 -8.29
N ARG A 315 9.66 10.69 -8.23
CA ARG A 315 8.66 10.23 -7.27
C ARG A 315 8.07 8.86 -7.59
N ILE A 316 7.90 8.52 -8.86
CA ILE A 316 7.48 7.18 -9.27
C ILE A 316 8.54 6.16 -8.87
N ALA A 317 9.83 6.48 -9.01
CA ALA A 317 10.90 5.61 -8.55
C ALA A 317 10.87 5.39 -7.03
N THR A 318 10.62 6.44 -6.24
CA THR A 318 10.44 6.32 -4.78
C THR A 318 9.18 5.52 -4.44
N LEU A 319 8.07 5.78 -5.11
CA LEU A 319 6.80 5.06 -4.91
C LEU A 319 6.95 3.56 -5.16
N ALA A 320 7.62 3.17 -6.25
CA ALA A 320 7.87 1.76 -6.54
C ALA A 320 8.67 1.09 -5.43
N GLY A 321 9.66 1.80 -4.85
CA GLY A 321 10.40 1.33 -3.68
C GLY A 321 9.54 1.19 -2.42
N GLU A 322 8.67 2.16 -2.16
CA GLU A 322 7.74 2.11 -1.01
C GLU A 322 6.68 1.01 -1.16
N LEU A 323 6.13 0.83 -2.36
CA LEU A 323 5.18 -0.23 -2.68
C LEU A 323 5.79 -1.62 -2.55
N ALA A 324 7.06 -1.80 -2.96
CA ALA A 324 7.78 -3.06 -2.79
C ALA A 324 8.04 -3.41 -1.32
N GLN A 325 8.12 -2.41 -0.42
CA GLN A 325 8.36 -2.62 1.01
C GLN A 325 7.07 -2.84 1.80
N ASN A 326 5.92 -2.49 1.23
CA ASN A 326 4.66 -2.53 1.94
C ASN A 326 4.03 -3.91 1.81
N ARG A 327 3.97 -4.66 2.93
CA ARG A 327 3.33 -5.99 2.95
C ARG A 327 1.85 -5.88 2.60
N LEU A 328 1.39 -6.71 1.67
CA LEU A 328 -0.04 -6.89 1.39
C LEU A 328 -0.68 -7.68 2.54
N ALA A 329 -1.98 -7.45 2.74
CA ALA A 329 -2.76 -8.11 3.79
C ALA A 329 -2.96 -9.61 3.56
N HIS A 330 -2.78 -10.09 2.33
CA HIS A 330 -2.93 -11.48 1.93
C HIS A 330 -1.77 -11.90 1.02
N GLY A 331 -1.08 -12.99 1.37
CA GLY A 331 -0.06 -13.58 0.51
C GLY A 331 -0.62 -14.53 -0.54
N LEU A 332 0.28 -15.10 -1.33
CA LEU A 332 -0.04 -16.04 -2.42
C LEU A 332 -0.58 -17.39 -1.91
N PHE A 333 -0.25 -17.75 -0.66
CA PHE A 333 -0.61 -19.03 -0.03
C PHE A 333 -1.35 -18.81 1.31
N PRO A 334 -2.57 -18.24 1.29
CA PRO A 334 -3.25 -17.83 2.51
C PRO A 334 -3.57 -19.00 3.46
N ASP A 335 -3.87 -20.18 2.92
CA ASP A 335 -4.17 -21.35 3.75
C ASP A 335 -2.92 -21.90 4.45
N LEU A 336 -1.77 -21.83 3.77
CA LEU A 336 -0.49 -22.25 4.32
C LEU A 336 0.04 -21.27 5.37
N GLU A 337 -0.12 -19.97 5.13
CA GLU A 337 0.16 -18.92 6.12
C GLU A 337 -0.67 -19.12 7.40
N ARG A 338 -1.98 -19.38 7.25
CA ARG A 338 -2.85 -19.71 8.40
C ARG A 338 -2.41 -20.99 9.11
N ALA A 339 -1.97 -22.01 8.38
CA ALA A 339 -1.47 -23.25 8.98
C ALA A 339 -0.17 -23.00 9.77
N CYS A 340 0.75 -22.18 9.25
CA CYS A 340 1.96 -21.78 9.97
C CYS A 340 1.62 -21.00 11.25
N GLU A 341 0.71 -20.02 11.16
CA GLU A 341 0.25 -19.27 12.34
C GLU A 341 -0.40 -20.18 13.40
N GLN A 342 -1.21 -21.16 12.97
CA GLN A 342 -1.82 -22.12 13.87
C GLN A 342 -0.77 -22.98 14.56
N ALA A 343 0.21 -23.49 13.82
CA ALA A 343 1.34 -24.25 14.36
C ALA A 343 2.12 -23.43 15.39
N ARG A 344 2.39 -22.15 15.09
CA ARG A 344 3.05 -21.21 16.01
C ARG A 344 2.26 -21.04 17.32
N ARG A 345 0.95 -20.80 17.23
CA ARG A 345 0.05 -20.68 18.39
C ARG A 345 0.00 -21.98 19.21
N HIS A 346 0.13 -23.14 18.58
CA HIS A 346 0.20 -24.42 19.30
C HIS A 346 1.50 -24.56 20.10
N CYS A 347 2.63 -24.12 19.54
CA CYS A 347 3.90 -24.07 20.27
C CYS A 347 3.81 -23.15 21.50
N GLU A 348 3.28 -21.94 21.34
CA GLU A 348 3.10 -20.98 22.44
C GLU A 348 2.19 -21.55 23.54
N ARG A 349 1.06 -22.16 23.16
CA ARG A 349 0.16 -22.82 24.12
C ARG A 349 0.83 -23.97 24.88
N LEU A 350 1.72 -24.72 24.23
CA LEU A 350 2.44 -25.80 24.92
C LEU A 350 3.42 -25.24 25.95
N GLU A 351 4.12 -24.14 25.63
CA GLU A 351 5.00 -23.45 26.58
C GLU A 351 4.21 -22.94 27.79
N ASP A 352 3.03 -22.35 27.58
CA ASP A 352 2.12 -21.93 28.65
C ASP A 352 1.67 -23.11 29.52
N LEU A 353 1.27 -24.23 28.91
CA LEU A 353 0.87 -25.43 29.64
C LEU A 353 2.04 -26.00 30.46
N ARG A 354 3.25 -26.02 29.90
CA ARG A 354 4.45 -26.46 30.60
C ARG A 354 4.77 -25.57 31.80
N ALA A 355 4.65 -24.25 31.65
CA ALA A 355 4.81 -23.30 32.74
C ALA A 355 3.76 -23.52 33.85
N GLN A 356 2.51 -23.79 33.48
CA GLN A 356 1.44 -24.11 34.45
C GLN A 356 1.71 -25.42 35.19
N VAL A 357 2.16 -26.48 34.50
CA VAL A 357 2.51 -27.76 35.13
C VAL A 357 3.70 -27.59 36.07
N ALA A 358 4.71 -26.80 35.70
CA ALA A 358 5.84 -26.47 36.57
C ALA A 358 5.38 -25.73 37.84
N GLN A 359 4.50 -24.74 37.71
CA GLN A 359 3.92 -24.04 38.87
C GLN A 359 3.09 -24.98 39.77
N MET A 360 2.30 -25.89 39.19
CA MET A 360 1.55 -26.88 39.96
C MET A 360 2.48 -27.82 40.74
N TRP A 361 3.62 -28.19 40.15
CA TRP A 361 4.64 -29.00 40.82
C TRP A 361 5.29 -28.25 41.99
N THR A 362 5.67 -26.99 41.81
CA THR A 362 6.21 -26.15 42.90
C THR A 362 5.21 -26.02 44.04
N ARG A 363 3.92 -25.77 43.74
CA ARG A 363 2.86 -25.72 44.77
C ARG A 363 2.66 -27.04 45.49
N LEU A 364 2.78 -28.19 44.82
CA LEU A 364 2.73 -29.50 45.46
C LEU A 364 3.95 -29.77 46.35
N ALA A 365 5.12 -29.29 45.93
CA ALA A 365 6.37 -29.39 46.69
C ALA A 365 6.41 -28.45 47.91
N GLU A 366 5.63 -27.36 47.92
CA GLU A 366 5.44 -26.46 49.08
C GLU A 366 4.44 -27.00 50.12
N ILE A 367 3.65 -28.05 49.79
CA ILE A 367 2.65 -28.64 50.69
C ILE A 367 3.20 -29.56 51.83
N PRO A 368 4.50 -29.88 52.02
CA PRO A 368 4.92 -30.64 53.18
C PRO A 368 5.40 -29.72 54.32
N GLN A 369 4.48 -29.27 55.20
CA GLN A 369 4.81 -28.96 56.61
C GLN A 369 3.62 -28.64 57.56
N LEU A 370 2.36 -28.76 57.16
CA LEU A 370 1.21 -28.55 58.08
C LEU A 370 1.02 -29.67 59.13
N GLY A 371 1.95 -30.63 59.22
CA GLY A 371 2.02 -31.63 60.30
C GLY A 371 3.20 -31.47 61.26
N ALA A 372 4.11 -30.50 61.04
CA ALA A 372 5.32 -30.33 61.87
C ALA A 372 5.28 -29.09 62.79
N SER A 373 4.24 -28.25 62.70
CA SER A 373 4.03 -27.07 63.54
C SER A 373 3.06 -27.36 64.70
N GLY A 374 3.35 -28.40 65.46
CA GLY A 374 2.60 -28.73 66.68
C GLY A 374 3.51 -29.38 67.70
N ARG A 375 4.52 -28.64 68.16
CA ARG A 375 5.18 -28.90 69.44
C ARG A 375 4.68 -27.92 70.47
#